data_AF-A0A8J5V2B8-F1
#
_entry.id   AF-A0A8J5V2B8-F1
#
_cell.length_a   1.000
_cell.length_b   1.000
_cell.length_c   1.000
_cell.angle_alpha   90.00
_cell.angle_beta   90.00
_cell.angle_gamma   90.00
#
_symmetry.space_group_name_H-M   'P 1'
#
loop_
_entity.id
_entity.type
_entity.pdbx_description
1 polymer ?
#
loop_
_entity_poly.entity_id
_entity_poly.type
_entity_poly.pdbx_seq_one_letter_code
_entity_poly.pdbx_strand_id
1 'polypeptide(L)'
;MALTSMLRSLSRLSRRGCAGPGPGPGPSPFRHHRYPYSPFSTAAADAVERGFAGLGPTAKGEKARVVVLGTGWAGSRLMKDLDTSGYEVVCVSPRNHMVFTPLLASTCVGTLEFRSVAEPLARIQPAVSNSPGSYFLLARCTAVDPDAHTIDCETVTEGEKDALKPSKFKVAYDKLVFACGAEASTFGIRGVTDHAIFLREVHHAQEIRRKLLLNLMLSDIPGISEEERRRLLHCVVVGGGPTGVEFSGELSDFIIRDVKQRYSHVKDYIHVTLIEANEILSSFDVRLRQYATNQLIKSGVRLVQGIVKDVQPNKLILDNGEEVPFGLLVWSTGVGASSFVKSLPFPKSPGGRIGVDEWLRVPSARDVFAIGDCSGFLEETGKDILPALAQVFS
;
A
#
# COMPACT_ATOMS: atom_id res chain seq x y z
N MET A 1 9.71 17.65 -5.26
CA MET A 1 9.71 18.49 -6.49
C MET A 1 8.77 17.97 -7.57
N ALA A 2 8.76 16.67 -7.88
CA ALA A 2 7.95 16.10 -8.96
C ALA A 2 6.42 16.15 -8.68
N LEU A 3 5.97 15.86 -7.45
CA LEU A 3 4.56 15.99 -7.07
C LEU A 3 4.07 17.45 -7.13
N THR A 4 4.89 18.40 -6.68
CA THR A 4 4.63 19.84 -6.82
C THR A 4 4.55 20.25 -8.29
N SER A 5 5.34 19.64 -9.17
CA SER A 5 5.29 19.86 -10.62
C SER A 5 4.00 19.34 -11.24
N MET A 6 3.54 18.15 -10.80
CA MET A 6 2.25 17.58 -11.21
C MET A 6 1.08 18.45 -10.75
N LEU A 7 1.05 18.89 -9.49
CA LEU A 7 0.03 19.84 -8.98
C LEU A 7 0.09 21.18 -9.73
N ARG A 8 1.28 21.62 -10.16
CA ARG A 8 1.46 22.80 -11.04
C ARG A 8 0.93 22.56 -12.46
N SER A 9 1.07 21.35 -12.99
CA SER A 9 0.48 20.95 -14.27
C SER A 9 -1.05 20.98 -14.20
N LEU A 10 -1.64 20.39 -13.15
CA LEU A 10 -3.08 20.42 -12.89
C LEU A 10 -3.61 21.86 -12.69
N SER A 11 -2.86 22.76 -12.05
CA SER A 11 -3.28 24.16 -11.85
C SER A 11 -3.04 25.10 -13.04
N ARG A 12 -2.02 24.86 -13.88
CA ARG A 12 -1.75 25.68 -15.09
C ARG A 12 -2.82 25.52 -16.17
N LEU A 13 -3.51 24.39 -16.21
CA LEU A 13 -4.62 24.13 -17.15
C LEU A 13 -5.95 24.75 -16.70
N SER A 14 -6.16 24.90 -15.39
CA SER A 14 -7.36 25.55 -14.81
C SER A 14 -7.45 27.05 -15.15
N ARG A 15 -6.33 27.73 -15.43
CA ARG A 15 -6.29 29.19 -15.68
C ARG A 15 -6.64 29.63 -17.10
N ARG A 16 -7.10 28.74 -18.00
CA ARG A 16 -7.47 29.11 -19.39
C ARG A 16 -8.95 29.38 -19.64
N GLY A 17 -9.79 29.43 -18.62
CA GLY A 17 -11.17 29.90 -18.77
C GLY A 17 -11.66 30.51 -17.47
N CYS A 18 -12.00 31.80 -17.52
CA CYS A 18 -12.97 32.54 -16.70
C CYS A 18 -12.47 33.99 -16.49
N ALA A 19 -12.99 34.90 -17.31
CA ALA A 19 -13.05 36.33 -17.00
C ALA A 19 -14.23 36.53 -16.04
N GLY A 20 -13.97 37.09 -14.85
CA GLY A 20 -15.00 37.35 -13.83
C GLY A 20 -15.59 38.76 -13.91
N PRO A 21 -16.82 39.00 -13.43
CA PRO A 21 -17.29 40.32 -13.05
C PRO A 21 -17.13 40.57 -11.54
N GLY A 22 -16.99 41.85 -11.19
CA GLY A 22 -16.52 42.38 -9.89
C GLY A 22 -17.52 42.37 -8.71
N PRO A 23 -17.19 43.08 -7.62
CA PRO A 23 -17.71 42.78 -6.29
C PRO A 23 -19.01 43.53 -5.95
N GLY A 24 -19.94 42.82 -5.30
CA GLY A 24 -21.11 43.40 -4.62
C GLY A 24 -21.00 43.19 -3.10
N PRO A 25 -21.56 44.09 -2.26
CA PRO A 25 -21.24 44.18 -0.84
C PRO A 25 -22.07 43.22 0.04
N GLY A 26 -21.49 42.77 1.16
CA GLY A 26 -22.20 42.04 2.23
C GLY A 26 -22.74 42.99 3.33
N PRO A 27 -23.00 42.49 4.56
CA PRO A 27 -24.03 41.51 4.92
C PRO A 27 -24.88 41.98 6.14
N SER A 28 -26.06 41.38 6.43
CA SER A 28 -26.66 41.26 7.80
C SER A 28 -27.95 40.39 7.80
N PRO A 29 -28.59 40.02 8.94
CA PRO A 29 -28.52 38.64 9.45
C PRO A 29 -29.88 37.94 9.65
N PHE A 30 -29.81 36.63 9.92
CA PHE A 30 -30.80 35.75 10.57
C PHE A 30 -32.30 35.98 10.28
N ARG A 31 -32.86 35.15 9.39
CA ARG A 31 -34.28 34.73 9.46
C ARG A 31 -34.41 33.23 9.19
N HIS A 32 -34.98 32.52 10.15
CA HIS A 32 -35.46 31.15 9.98
C HIS A 32 -36.63 31.13 8.99
N HIS A 33 -36.46 30.49 7.83
CA HIS A 33 -37.56 30.13 6.93
C HIS A 33 -37.55 28.62 6.70
N ARG A 34 -38.67 27.98 7.06
CA ARG A 34 -38.99 26.59 6.70
C ARG A 34 -39.22 26.55 5.19
N TYR A 35 -38.45 25.74 4.47
CA TYR A 35 -38.70 25.46 3.05
C TYR A 35 -39.69 24.30 2.90
N PRO A 36 -40.67 24.37 1.99
CA PRO A 36 -41.49 23.23 1.64
C PRO A 36 -40.69 22.24 0.76
N TYR A 37 -40.96 20.95 0.94
CA TYR A 37 -40.44 19.87 0.10
C TYR A 37 -40.86 20.09 -1.37
N SER A 38 -39.88 20.17 -2.27
CA SER A 38 -40.07 20.06 -3.72
C SER A 38 -39.87 18.61 -4.13
N PRO A 39 -40.71 18.03 -5.03
CA PRO A 39 -40.51 16.67 -5.50
C PRO A 39 -39.25 16.56 -6.37
N PHE A 40 -38.61 15.40 -6.27
CA PHE A 40 -37.41 15.01 -7.00
C PHE A 40 -37.60 15.20 -8.52
N SER A 41 -36.63 15.85 -9.16
CA SER A 41 -36.52 15.91 -10.61
C SER A 41 -36.33 14.50 -11.17
N THR A 42 -37.15 14.14 -12.16
CA THR A 42 -37.26 12.83 -12.81
C THR A 42 -36.08 12.49 -13.74
N ALA A 43 -35.05 13.32 -13.83
CA ALA A 43 -33.88 13.05 -14.69
C ALA A 43 -33.00 11.88 -14.20
N ALA A 44 -33.15 11.46 -12.94
CA ALA A 44 -32.43 10.31 -12.38
C ALA A 44 -33.04 8.94 -12.76
N ALA A 45 -34.28 8.91 -13.27
CA ALA A 45 -35.00 7.67 -13.53
C ALA A 45 -34.62 7.00 -14.87
N ASP A 46 -34.19 7.78 -15.86
CA ASP A 46 -33.88 7.28 -17.22
C ASP A 46 -32.47 6.66 -17.36
N ALA A 47 -31.66 6.70 -16.30
CA ALA A 47 -30.30 6.15 -16.33
C ALA A 47 -30.22 4.64 -16.02
N VAL A 48 -31.33 4.01 -15.65
CA VAL A 48 -31.34 2.64 -15.11
C VAL A 48 -31.32 1.54 -16.19
N GLU A 49 -31.54 1.87 -17.46
CA GLU A 49 -31.75 0.87 -18.53
C GLU A 49 -30.57 0.61 -19.49
N ARG A 50 -29.34 1.05 -19.17
CA ARG A 50 -28.14 0.67 -19.94
C ARG A 50 -27.11 0.01 -19.05
N GLY A 51 -26.78 -1.24 -19.37
CA GLY A 51 -25.86 -2.09 -18.61
C GLY A 51 -24.55 -1.38 -18.23
N PHE A 52 -24.16 -1.61 -16.98
CA PHE A 52 -23.06 -1.03 -16.19
C PHE A 52 -23.37 0.29 -15.47
N ALA A 53 -24.05 0.18 -14.31
CA ALA A 53 -24.23 1.25 -13.32
C ALA A 53 -22.87 1.68 -12.76
N GLY A 54 -22.37 2.83 -13.21
CA GLY A 54 -21.07 3.39 -12.84
C GLY A 54 -21.07 4.92 -12.92
N LEU A 55 -19.94 5.57 -12.66
CA LEU A 55 -19.83 7.03 -12.81
C LEU A 55 -19.57 7.38 -14.28
N GLY A 56 -20.57 7.94 -14.96
CA GLY A 56 -20.47 8.37 -16.35
C GLY A 56 -19.57 9.60 -16.55
N PRO A 57 -19.29 9.99 -17.81
CA PRO A 57 -18.51 11.18 -18.13
C PRO A 57 -19.09 12.43 -17.49
N THR A 58 -18.23 13.38 -17.09
CA THR A 58 -18.66 14.66 -16.52
C THR A 58 -19.37 15.51 -17.58
N ALA A 59 -20.47 16.16 -17.19
CA ALA A 59 -21.22 17.06 -18.05
C ALA A 59 -20.58 18.46 -18.14
N LYS A 60 -20.98 19.23 -19.15
CA LYS A 60 -20.52 20.62 -19.33
C LYS A 60 -20.97 21.49 -18.14
N GLY A 61 -20.01 22.10 -17.46
CA GLY A 61 -20.26 22.94 -16.28
C GLY A 61 -20.06 22.22 -14.95
N GLU A 62 -19.83 20.91 -14.97
CA GLU A 62 -19.36 20.16 -13.81
C GLU A 62 -17.85 20.34 -13.60
N LYS A 63 -17.39 20.08 -12.38
CA LYS A 63 -15.95 20.06 -12.08
C LYS A 63 -15.32 18.88 -12.81
N ALA A 64 -14.11 19.09 -13.33
CA ALA A 64 -13.35 17.97 -13.90
C ALA A 64 -13.09 16.91 -12.83
N ARG A 65 -13.25 15.64 -13.20
CA ARG A 65 -13.07 14.49 -12.31
C ARG A 65 -11.65 13.97 -12.34
N VAL A 66 -11.01 13.96 -11.17
CA VAL A 66 -9.73 13.31 -10.92
C VAL A 66 -9.96 11.99 -10.21
N VAL A 67 -9.68 10.88 -10.89
CA VAL A 67 -9.73 9.54 -10.31
C VAL A 67 -8.33 9.14 -9.83
N VAL A 68 -8.22 8.84 -8.54
CA VAL A 68 -6.98 8.38 -7.91
C VAL A 68 -7.11 6.90 -7.54
N LEU A 69 -6.19 6.08 -8.05
CA LEU A 69 -6.14 4.65 -7.79
C LEU A 69 -5.13 4.35 -6.67
N GLY A 70 -5.64 3.98 -5.49
CA GLY A 70 -4.85 3.59 -4.34
C GLY A 70 -4.73 4.64 -3.23
N THR A 71 -4.62 4.14 -2.01
CA THR A 71 -4.60 4.93 -0.75
C THR A 71 -3.24 4.86 -0.05
N GLY A 72 -2.16 4.54 -0.77
CA GLY A 72 -0.81 4.50 -0.23
C GLY A 72 -0.22 5.90 -0.01
N TRP A 73 1.09 5.97 0.25
CA TRP A 73 1.82 7.22 0.44
C TRP A 73 1.57 8.24 -0.67
N ALA A 74 1.80 7.85 -1.93
CA ALA A 74 1.67 8.75 -3.07
C ALA A 74 0.23 9.22 -3.30
N GLY A 75 -0.74 8.29 -3.24
CA GLY A 75 -2.16 8.60 -3.42
C GLY A 75 -2.67 9.53 -2.32
N SER A 76 -2.40 9.19 -1.05
CA SER A 76 -2.84 10.00 0.09
C SER A 76 -2.18 11.37 0.14
N ARG A 77 -0.89 11.49 -0.24
CA ARG A 77 -0.21 12.78 -0.32
C ARG A 77 -0.81 13.66 -1.42
N LEU A 78 -1.06 13.11 -2.61
CA LEU A 78 -1.75 13.83 -3.68
C LEU A 78 -3.14 14.27 -3.22
N MET A 79 -3.93 13.36 -2.66
CA MET A 79 -5.29 13.62 -2.21
C MET A 79 -5.38 14.72 -1.16
N LYS A 80 -4.39 14.78 -0.24
CA LYS A 80 -4.30 15.82 0.78
C LYS A 80 -4.14 17.22 0.19
N ASP A 81 -3.37 17.35 -0.88
CA ASP A 81 -3.02 18.63 -1.48
C ASP A 81 -3.89 18.99 -2.71
N LEU A 82 -4.81 18.12 -3.12
CA LEU A 82 -5.67 18.32 -4.28
C LEU A 82 -6.77 19.35 -3.99
N ASP A 83 -6.92 20.33 -4.88
CA ASP A 83 -7.92 21.39 -4.75
C ASP A 83 -9.31 20.92 -5.17
N THR A 84 -10.18 20.72 -4.18
CA THR A 84 -11.56 20.24 -4.37
C THR A 84 -12.54 21.36 -4.75
N SER A 85 -12.09 22.62 -4.79
CA SER A 85 -12.89 23.72 -5.34
C SER A 85 -12.99 23.64 -6.87
N GLY A 86 -11.90 23.22 -7.54
CA GLY A 86 -11.83 23.08 -9.00
C GLY A 86 -12.07 21.67 -9.55
N TYR A 87 -11.91 20.64 -8.72
CA TYR A 87 -12.00 19.24 -9.15
C TYR A 87 -13.01 18.43 -8.32
N GLU A 88 -13.72 17.51 -8.98
CA GLU A 88 -14.37 16.38 -8.31
C GLU A 88 -13.33 15.28 -8.12
N VAL A 89 -13.23 14.75 -6.91
CA VAL A 89 -12.18 13.78 -6.58
C VAL A 89 -12.82 12.44 -6.24
N VAL A 90 -12.39 11.42 -6.97
CA VAL A 90 -12.84 10.04 -6.78
C VAL A 90 -11.64 9.20 -6.40
N CYS A 91 -11.72 8.45 -5.30
CA CYS A 91 -10.69 7.49 -4.93
C CYS A 91 -11.23 6.07 -5.11
N VAL A 92 -10.48 5.23 -5.82
CA VAL A 92 -10.75 3.80 -5.95
C VAL A 92 -9.60 3.03 -5.30
N SER A 93 -9.91 2.23 -4.29
CA SER A 93 -8.91 1.41 -3.62
C SER A 93 -9.57 0.23 -2.90
N PRO A 94 -8.92 -0.95 -2.85
CA PRO A 94 -9.38 -2.06 -2.02
C PRO A 94 -9.26 -1.78 -0.52
N ARG A 95 -8.65 -0.65 -0.13
CA ARG A 95 -8.36 -0.27 1.26
C ARG A 95 -8.73 1.19 1.50
N ASN A 96 -9.46 1.46 2.59
CA ASN A 96 -9.99 2.79 2.94
C ASN A 96 -9.06 3.70 3.74
N HIS A 97 -7.82 3.29 3.99
CA HIS A 97 -6.86 4.03 4.81
C HIS A 97 -5.46 4.02 4.20
N MET A 98 -4.66 5.00 4.59
CA MET A 98 -3.22 5.01 4.39
C MET A 98 -2.55 4.21 5.50
N VAL A 99 -1.53 3.44 5.13
CA VAL A 99 -0.64 2.78 6.10
C VAL A 99 0.68 3.53 6.17
N PHE A 100 1.07 3.97 7.36
CA PHE A 100 2.39 4.53 7.65
C PHE A 100 3.40 3.39 7.78
N THR A 101 3.80 2.85 6.63
CA THR A 101 4.65 1.66 6.51
C THR A 101 5.96 1.68 7.33
N PRO A 102 6.63 2.83 7.60
CA PRO A 102 7.84 2.84 8.43
C PRO A 102 7.65 2.39 9.87
N LEU A 103 6.43 2.44 10.43
CA LEU A 103 6.18 2.01 11.82
C LEU A 103 5.51 0.64 11.91
N LEU A 104 5.37 -0.06 10.78
CA LEU A 104 4.62 -1.32 10.73
C LEU A 104 5.33 -2.44 11.50
N ALA A 105 6.67 -2.46 11.49
CA ALA A 105 7.47 -3.42 12.24
C ALA A 105 7.15 -3.38 13.75
N SER A 106 7.12 -2.19 14.35
CA SER A 106 6.80 -1.98 15.77
C SER A 106 5.38 -2.41 16.15
N THR A 107 4.43 -2.44 15.21
CA THR A 107 3.07 -2.94 15.49
C THR A 107 2.98 -4.46 15.58
N CYS A 108 3.90 -5.19 14.94
CA CYS A 108 3.90 -6.64 14.92
C CYS A 108 4.19 -7.24 16.31
N VAL A 109 4.99 -6.55 17.12
CA VAL A 109 5.38 -6.98 18.47
C VAL A 109 4.60 -6.25 19.58
N GLY A 110 3.75 -5.30 19.21
CA GLY A 110 2.91 -4.55 20.16
C GLY A 110 3.58 -3.34 20.81
N THR A 111 4.76 -2.92 20.33
CA THR A 111 5.38 -1.63 20.69
C THR A 111 4.46 -0.46 20.32
N LEU A 112 3.76 -0.59 19.20
CA LEU A 112 2.71 0.33 18.75
C LEU A 112 1.38 -0.40 18.49
N GLU A 113 0.29 0.32 18.67
CA GLU A 113 -1.04 -0.16 18.28
C GLU A 113 -1.26 -0.06 16.76
N PHE A 114 -1.99 -1.02 16.18
CA PHE A 114 -2.28 -1.06 14.74
C PHE A 114 -2.94 0.21 14.23
N ARG A 115 -3.81 0.82 15.04
CA ARG A 115 -4.50 2.07 14.69
C ARG A 115 -3.54 3.27 14.58
N SER A 116 -2.39 3.22 15.23
CA SER A 116 -1.42 4.32 15.25
C SER A 116 -0.67 4.47 13.93
N VAL A 117 -0.70 3.44 13.07
CA VAL A 117 -0.05 3.43 11.76
C VAL A 117 -1.04 3.47 10.61
N ALA A 118 -2.34 3.65 10.88
CA ALA A 118 -3.40 3.67 9.88
C ALA A 118 -4.21 4.98 9.96
N GLU A 119 -4.24 5.73 8.86
CA GLU A 119 -5.02 6.96 8.77
C GLU A 119 -6.13 6.80 7.71
N PRO A 120 -7.42 6.83 8.09
CA PRO A 120 -8.54 6.75 7.13
C PRO A 120 -8.44 7.83 6.05
N LEU A 121 -8.64 7.46 4.79
CA LEU A 121 -8.55 8.40 3.66
C LEU A 121 -9.57 9.54 3.80
N ALA A 122 -10.77 9.23 4.31
CA ALA A 122 -11.81 10.21 4.61
C ALA A 122 -11.35 11.33 5.57
N ARG A 123 -10.37 11.06 6.46
CA ARG A 123 -9.77 12.08 7.31
C ARG A 123 -8.72 12.92 6.56
N ILE A 124 -8.00 12.31 5.62
CA ILE A 124 -6.98 12.97 4.80
C ILE A 124 -7.62 13.91 3.77
N GLN A 125 -8.68 13.46 3.11
CA GLN A 125 -9.43 14.24 2.13
C GLN A 125 -10.94 14.07 2.38
N PRO A 126 -11.55 14.92 3.21
CA PRO A 126 -12.97 14.82 3.56
C PRO A 126 -13.93 14.88 2.37
N ALA A 127 -13.52 15.49 1.25
CA ALA A 127 -14.36 15.58 0.05
C ALA A 127 -14.69 14.24 -0.60
N VAL A 128 -14.05 13.13 -0.21
CA VAL A 128 -14.42 11.78 -0.68
C VAL A 128 -15.54 11.14 0.13
N SER A 129 -15.99 11.76 1.23
CA SER A 129 -17.04 11.18 2.09
C SER A 129 -17.95 12.17 2.81
N ASN A 130 -17.79 13.49 2.66
CA ASN A 130 -18.49 14.47 3.50
C ASN A 130 -19.85 14.96 2.94
N SER A 131 -20.16 14.68 1.67
CA SER A 131 -21.35 15.19 0.98
C SER A 131 -21.96 14.13 0.05
N PRO A 132 -23.27 14.19 -0.25
CA PRO A 132 -23.86 13.41 -1.35
C PRO A 132 -23.08 13.67 -2.65
N GLY A 133 -22.73 12.60 -3.38
CA GLY A 133 -21.83 12.71 -4.55
C GLY A 133 -20.34 12.76 -4.21
N SER A 134 -19.94 12.44 -2.97
CA SER A 134 -18.55 12.17 -2.62
C SER A 134 -18.22 10.70 -2.85
N TYR A 135 -17.09 10.39 -3.50
CA TYR A 135 -16.80 9.03 -3.95
C TYR A 135 -15.46 8.50 -3.43
N PHE A 136 -15.52 7.80 -2.29
CA PHE A 136 -14.58 6.72 -1.99
C PHE A 136 -15.21 5.38 -2.39
N LEU A 137 -14.60 4.71 -3.35
CA LEU A 137 -15.07 3.44 -3.89
C LEU A 137 -14.17 2.31 -3.39
N LEU A 138 -14.71 1.46 -2.52
CA LEU A 138 -14.03 0.27 -2.02
C LEU A 138 -14.02 -0.83 -3.09
N ALA A 139 -13.08 -0.69 -4.03
CA ALA A 139 -13.01 -1.51 -5.23
C ALA A 139 -11.56 -1.62 -5.74
N ARG A 140 -11.32 -2.65 -6.56
CA ARG A 140 -10.07 -2.83 -7.32
C ARG A 140 -10.31 -2.34 -8.73
N CYS A 141 -9.38 -1.55 -9.26
CA CYS A 141 -9.31 -1.30 -10.70
C CYS A 141 -8.80 -2.57 -11.38
N THR A 142 -9.50 -3.05 -12.40
CA THR A 142 -9.17 -4.29 -13.12
C THR A 142 -8.68 -4.04 -14.54
N ALA A 143 -9.15 -2.97 -15.18
CA ALA A 143 -8.68 -2.53 -16.49
C ALA A 143 -8.79 -1.01 -16.65
N VAL A 144 -8.10 -0.47 -17.65
CA VAL A 144 -8.19 0.93 -18.09
C VAL A 144 -8.41 0.98 -19.58
N ASP A 145 -9.31 1.86 -20.01
CA ASP A 145 -9.51 2.25 -21.39
C ASP A 145 -9.13 3.73 -21.53
N PRO A 146 -7.91 4.03 -22.04
CA PRO A 146 -7.44 5.40 -22.23
C PRO A 146 -8.17 6.16 -23.31
N ASP A 147 -8.71 5.47 -24.32
CA ASP A 147 -9.39 6.10 -25.46
C ASP A 147 -10.83 6.49 -25.10
N ALA A 148 -11.50 5.65 -24.29
CA ALA A 148 -12.82 5.93 -23.75
C ALA A 148 -12.78 6.75 -22.44
N HIS A 149 -11.60 7.06 -21.90
CA HIS A 149 -11.39 7.71 -20.60
C HIS A 149 -12.16 7.04 -19.46
N THR A 150 -12.12 5.71 -19.40
CA THR A 150 -12.79 4.92 -18.34
C THR A 150 -11.87 3.91 -17.67
N ILE A 151 -12.19 3.54 -16.44
CA ILE A 151 -11.63 2.39 -15.75
C ILE A 151 -12.71 1.38 -15.42
N ASP A 152 -12.35 0.10 -15.48
CA ASP A 152 -13.18 -0.99 -14.99
C ASP A 152 -12.81 -1.28 -13.55
N CYS A 153 -13.83 -1.40 -12.71
CA CYS A 153 -13.69 -1.62 -11.28
C CYS A 153 -14.51 -2.83 -10.85
N GLU A 154 -14.03 -3.52 -9.82
CA GLU A 154 -14.72 -4.61 -9.15
C GLU A 154 -14.75 -4.36 -7.64
N THR A 155 -15.93 -4.45 -7.03
CA THR A 155 -16.09 -4.20 -5.59
C THR A 155 -15.32 -5.23 -4.75
N VAL A 156 -14.78 -4.78 -3.62
CA VAL A 156 -14.19 -5.68 -2.64
C VAL A 156 -15.26 -6.12 -1.65
N THR A 157 -15.56 -7.42 -1.61
CA THR A 157 -16.55 -8.03 -0.70
C THR A 157 -15.91 -9.09 0.21
N GLU A 158 -14.61 -8.99 0.47
CA GLU A 158 -13.89 -9.88 1.38
C GLU A 158 -14.59 -9.92 2.75
N GLY A 159 -14.96 -11.12 3.22
CA GLY A 159 -15.71 -11.34 4.47
C GLY A 159 -17.23 -11.47 4.32
N GLU A 160 -17.82 -11.09 3.17
CA GLU A 160 -19.27 -11.06 2.93
C GLU A 160 -19.65 -11.74 1.60
N LYS A 161 -18.80 -12.62 1.09
CA LYS A 161 -18.95 -13.21 -0.27
C LYS A 161 -20.26 -13.97 -0.48
N ASP A 162 -20.83 -14.53 0.59
CA ASP A 162 -22.10 -15.26 0.55
C ASP A 162 -23.32 -14.31 0.52
N ALA A 163 -23.18 -13.09 1.04
CA ALA A 163 -24.23 -12.07 1.08
C ALA A 163 -24.15 -11.05 -0.09
N LEU A 164 -22.94 -10.74 -0.55
CA LEU A 164 -22.65 -9.73 -1.58
C LEU A 164 -21.66 -10.28 -2.61
N LYS A 165 -22.17 -10.56 -3.80
CA LYS A 165 -21.32 -10.90 -4.95
C LYS A 165 -20.52 -9.67 -5.40
N PRO A 166 -19.25 -9.83 -5.80
CA PRO A 166 -18.48 -8.75 -6.42
C PRO A 166 -19.24 -8.18 -7.62
N SER A 167 -19.41 -6.86 -7.64
CA SER A 167 -20.08 -6.13 -8.70
C SER A 167 -19.04 -5.41 -9.56
N LYS A 168 -19.24 -5.45 -10.87
CA LYS A 168 -18.40 -4.76 -11.85
C LYS A 168 -19.06 -3.48 -12.32
N PHE A 169 -18.29 -2.41 -12.38
CA PHE A 169 -18.78 -1.10 -12.81
C PHE A 169 -17.67 -0.30 -13.48
N LYS A 170 -18.06 0.76 -14.20
CA LYS A 170 -17.14 1.66 -14.88
C LYS A 170 -17.07 3.00 -14.15
N VAL A 171 -15.91 3.65 -14.22
CA VAL A 171 -15.73 5.04 -13.76
C VAL A 171 -15.04 5.82 -14.87
N ALA A 172 -15.73 6.82 -15.42
CA ALA A 172 -15.15 7.78 -16.34
C ALA A 172 -14.29 8.79 -15.57
N TYR A 173 -13.24 9.32 -16.22
CA TYR A 173 -12.32 10.29 -15.64
C TYR A 173 -11.95 11.39 -16.63
N ASP A 174 -11.67 12.60 -16.13
CA ASP A 174 -10.97 13.62 -16.92
C ASP A 174 -9.46 13.55 -16.70
N LYS A 175 -9.05 13.09 -15.51
CA LYS A 175 -7.67 12.80 -15.14
C LYS A 175 -7.61 11.50 -14.34
N LEU A 176 -6.68 10.62 -14.68
CA LEU A 176 -6.44 9.37 -13.97
C LEU A 176 -5.06 9.37 -13.33
N VAL A 177 -4.97 9.00 -12.07
CA VAL A 177 -3.70 8.88 -11.34
C VAL A 177 -3.54 7.47 -10.79
N PHE A 178 -2.55 6.75 -11.29
CA PHE A 178 -2.09 5.50 -10.71
C PHE A 178 -1.21 5.77 -9.50
N ALA A 179 -1.65 5.34 -8.32
CA ALA A 179 -0.92 5.39 -7.05
C ALA A 179 -1.07 4.05 -6.28
N CYS A 180 -1.20 2.94 -7.01
CA CYS A 180 -1.49 1.61 -6.48
C CYS A 180 -0.28 0.91 -5.82
N GLY A 181 0.90 1.51 -5.89
CA GLY A 181 2.11 1.00 -5.25
C GLY A 181 2.67 -0.24 -5.95
N ALA A 182 3.29 -1.12 -5.16
CA ALA A 182 3.97 -2.32 -5.65
C ALA A 182 3.62 -3.54 -4.79
N GLU A 183 3.76 -4.72 -5.40
CA GLU A 183 3.52 -6.01 -4.76
C GLU A 183 4.83 -6.61 -4.24
N ALA A 184 4.72 -7.45 -3.21
CA ALA A 184 5.84 -8.24 -2.73
C ALA A 184 6.24 -9.26 -3.81
N SER A 185 7.53 -9.33 -4.10
CA SER A 185 8.07 -10.31 -5.03
C SER A 185 8.50 -11.56 -4.27
N THR A 186 7.95 -12.70 -4.70
CA THR A 186 8.39 -14.02 -4.25
C THR A 186 9.55 -14.56 -5.08
N PHE A 187 9.94 -13.86 -6.16
CA PHE A 187 10.91 -14.31 -7.15
C PHE A 187 10.57 -15.66 -7.80
N GLY A 188 9.29 -16.08 -7.74
CA GLY A 188 8.86 -17.39 -8.23
C GLY A 188 9.24 -18.56 -7.30
N ILE A 189 9.73 -18.28 -6.09
CA ILE A 189 10.06 -19.29 -5.09
C ILE A 189 8.76 -19.94 -4.59
N ARG A 190 8.69 -21.26 -4.67
CA ARG A 190 7.49 -22.02 -4.28
C ARG A 190 7.28 -21.99 -2.77
N GLY A 191 6.02 -21.99 -2.36
CA GLY A 191 5.60 -22.02 -0.96
C GLY A 191 5.73 -20.70 -0.20
N VAL A 192 6.35 -19.65 -0.78
CA VAL A 192 6.44 -18.34 -0.14
C VAL A 192 5.04 -17.77 0.15
N THR A 193 4.13 -17.82 -0.83
CA THR A 193 2.75 -17.33 -0.67
C THR A 193 1.94 -18.13 0.34
N ASP A 194 2.30 -19.40 0.55
CA ASP A 194 1.49 -20.35 1.32
C ASP A 194 1.95 -20.42 2.78
N HIS A 195 3.22 -20.09 3.05
CA HIS A 195 3.86 -20.34 4.34
C HIS A 195 4.56 -19.11 4.94
N ALA A 196 4.84 -18.07 4.14
CA ALA A 196 5.41 -16.83 4.64
C ALA A 196 4.34 -15.74 4.83
N ILE A 197 4.56 -14.87 5.79
CA ILE A 197 3.73 -13.67 5.99
C ILE A 197 4.53 -12.46 5.49
N PHE A 198 3.98 -11.70 4.56
CA PHE A 198 4.60 -10.46 4.09
C PHE A 198 4.52 -9.37 5.16
N LEU A 199 5.40 -8.37 5.17
CA LEU A 199 5.29 -7.22 6.09
C LEU A 199 5.05 -5.91 5.32
N ARG A 200 3.78 -5.64 4.99
CA ARG A 200 3.37 -4.53 4.10
C ARG A 200 2.07 -3.82 4.50
N GLU A 201 1.18 -4.54 5.18
CA GLU A 201 -0.19 -4.13 5.47
C GLU A 201 -0.49 -4.32 6.94
N VAL A 202 -1.50 -3.63 7.48
CA VAL A 202 -1.88 -3.77 8.90
C VAL A 202 -2.31 -5.20 9.23
N HIS A 203 -3.09 -5.84 8.34
CA HIS A 203 -3.53 -7.22 8.55
C HIS A 203 -2.36 -8.21 8.56
N HIS A 204 -1.28 -7.92 7.82
CA HIS A 204 -0.07 -8.71 7.90
C HIS A 204 0.57 -8.61 9.30
N ALA A 205 0.68 -7.39 9.85
CA ALA A 205 1.21 -7.19 11.19
C ALA A 205 0.36 -7.88 12.27
N GLN A 206 -0.97 -7.87 12.10
CA GLN A 206 -1.91 -8.62 12.94
C GLN A 206 -1.64 -10.13 12.86
N GLU A 207 -1.47 -10.67 11.65
CA GLU A 207 -1.21 -12.09 11.43
C GLU A 207 0.14 -12.52 11.99
N ILE A 208 1.19 -11.71 11.83
CA ILE A 208 2.51 -11.93 12.45
C ILE A 208 2.37 -11.98 13.98
N ARG A 209 1.70 -10.98 14.58
CA ARG A 209 1.49 -10.95 16.04
C ARG A 209 0.71 -12.15 16.53
N ARG A 210 -0.37 -12.52 15.82
CA ARG A 210 -1.20 -13.68 16.12
C ARG A 210 -0.38 -14.98 16.06
N LYS A 211 0.40 -15.17 15.01
CA LYS A 211 1.24 -16.36 14.81
C LYS A 211 2.35 -16.46 15.85
N LEU A 212 3.01 -15.34 16.17
CA LEU A 212 4.04 -15.27 17.22
C LEU A 212 3.49 -15.71 18.58
N LEU A 213 2.36 -15.13 19.01
CA LEU A 213 1.73 -15.48 20.28
C LEU A 213 1.19 -16.91 20.29
N LEU A 214 0.63 -17.37 19.17
CA LEU A 214 0.16 -18.75 19.03
C LEU A 214 1.31 -19.73 19.20
N ASN A 215 2.45 -19.51 18.53
CA ASN A 215 3.60 -20.39 18.67
C ASN A 215 4.15 -20.41 20.09
N LEU A 216 4.17 -19.27 20.80
CA LEU A 216 4.53 -19.21 22.22
C LEU A 216 3.61 -20.11 23.06
N MET A 217 2.29 -20.01 22.88
CA MET A 217 1.33 -20.83 23.62
C MET A 217 1.42 -22.32 23.27
N LEU A 218 1.59 -22.66 21.98
CA LEU A 218 1.72 -24.05 21.54
C LEU A 218 3.00 -24.71 22.05
N SER A 219 4.08 -23.94 22.19
CA SER A 219 5.39 -24.44 22.63
C SER A 219 5.42 -24.94 24.09
N ASP A 220 4.41 -24.54 24.88
CA ASP A 220 4.24 -24.88 26.29
C ASP A 220 3.22 -26.02 26.52
N ILE A 221 2.61 -26.56 25.45
CA ILE A 221 1.65 -27.66 25.57
C ILE A 221 2.37 -28.94 26.02
N PRO A 222 1.82 -29.66 27.03
CA PRO A 222 2.36 -30.95 27.45
C PRO A 222 2.44 -31.96 26.29
N GLY A 223 3.58 -32.62 26.14
CA GLY A 223 3.82 -33.62 25.09
C GLY A 223 4.52 -33.10 23.83
N ILE A 224 4.79 -31.80 23.73
CA ILE A 224 5.63 -31.24 22.66
C ILE A 224 7.10 -31.59 22.89
N SER A 225 7.77 -32.11 21.85
CA SER A 225 9.21 -32.43 21.91
C SER A 225 10.07 -31.17 21.95
N GLU A 226 11.32 -31.27 22.40
CA GLU A 226 12.23 -30.13 22.40
C GLU A 226 12.52 -29.60 20.99
N GLU A 227 12.63 -30.48 20.00
CA GLU A 227 12.86 -30.12 18.60
C GLU A 227 11.70 -29.29 18.06
N GLU A 228 10.48 -29.71 18.35
CA GLU A 228 9.27 -28.99 17.91
C GLU A 228 9.12 -27.66 18.64
N ARG A 229 9.47 -27.61 19.92
CA ARG A 229 9.55 -26.35 20.69
C ARG A 229 10.55 -25.37 20.07
N ARG A 230 11.76 -25.84 19.73
CA ARG A 230 12.80 -25.03 19.04
C ARG A 230 12.28 -24.51 17.70
N ARG A 231 11.60 -25.36 16.93
CA ARG A 231 11.03 -24.99 15.64
C ARG A 231 9.94 -23.93 15.79
N LEU A 232 8.94 -24.15 16.65
CA LEU A 232 7.83 -23.20 16.87
C LEU A 232 8.32 -21.81 17.27
N LEU A 233 9.38 -21.76 18.08
CA LEU A 233 9.97 -20.53 18.60
C LEU A 233 11.10 -19.97 17.73
N HIS A 234 11.35 -20.55 16.55
CA HIS A 234 12.26 -20.00 15.57
C HIS A 234 11.53 -19.04 14.64
N CYS A 235 11.89 -17.77 14.75
CA CYS A 235 11.39 -16.72 13.87
C CYS A 235 12.42 -16.42 12.78
N VAL A 236 12.03 -16.59 11.53
CA VAL A 236 12.88 -16.36 10.36
C VAL A 236 12.37 -15.14 9.59
N VAL A 237 13.27 -14.21 9.31
CA VAL A 237 13.00 -13.01 8.51
C VAL A 237 13.85 -13.10 7.25
N VAL A 238 13.22 -12.99 6.08
CA VAL A 238 13.92 -12.98 4.79
C VAL A 238 13.93 -11.56 4.24
N GLY A 239 15.14 -11.05 3.96
CA GLY A 239 15.39 -9.71 3.44
C GLY A 239 16.09 -8.79 4.43
N GLY A 240 17.35 -8.49 4.17
CA GLY A 240 18.19 -7.56 4.93
C GLY A 240 17.97 -6.09 4.60
N GLY A 241 16.86 -5.72 3.96
CA GLY A 241 16.49 -4.32 3.75
C GLY A 241 16.06 -3.64 5.06
N PRO A 242 15.77 -2.31 5.04
CA PRO A 242 15.35 -1.58 6.23
C PRO A 242 14.22 -2.26 7.00
N THR A 243 13.18 -2.73 6.30
CA THR A 243 12.02 -3.39 6.91
C THR A 243 12.39 -4.67 7.65
N GLY A 244 13.20 -5.55 7.06
CA GLY A 244 13.58 -6.81 7.71
C GLY A 244 14.56 -6.62 8.85
N VAL A 245 15.48 -5.66 8.73
CA VAL A 245 16.40 -5.28 9.81
C VAL A 245 15.66 -4.69 11.00
N GLU A 246 14.76 -3.75 10.76
CA GLU A 246 13.94 -3.13 11.81
C GLU A 246 13.05 -4.15 12.52
N PHE A 247 12.34 -4.99 11.75
CA PHE A 247 11.50 -6.03 12.32
C PHE A 247 12.30 -7.07 13.12
N SER A 248 13.49 -7.47 12.64
CA SER A 248 14.36 -8.38 13.38
C SER A 248 14.82 -7.78 14.71
N GLY A 249 15.12 -6.47 14.73
CA GLY A 249 15.46 -5.73 15.95
C GLY A 249 14.29 -5.65 16.94
N GLU A 250 13.11 -5.23 16.49
CA GLU A 250 11.88 -5.17 17.30
C GLU A 250 11.53 -6.53 17.92
N LEU A 251 11.65 -7.61 17.13
CA LEU A 251 11.41 -8.96 17.60
C LEU A 251 12.43 -9.39 18.68
N SER A 252 13.70 -9.06 18.47
CA SER A 252 14.77 -9.31 19.43
C SER A 252 14.53 -8.57 20.76
N ASP A 253 14.12 -7.31 20.69
CA ASP A 253 13.81 -6.49 21.87
C ASP A 253 12.59 -7.04 22.63
N PHE A 254 11.53 -7.43 21.92
CA PHE A 254 10.36 -8.10 22.50
C PHE A 254 10.75 -9.40 23.22
N ILE A 255 11.60 -10.23 22.61
CA ILE A 255 12.10 -11.47 23.21
C ILE A 255 12.87 -11.18 24.50
N ILE A 256 13.79 -10.21 24.47
CA ILE A 256 14.64 -9.89 25.61
C ILE A 256 13.84 -9.28 26.76
N ARG A 257 12.86 -8.41 26.47
CA ARG A 257 12.16 -7.63 27.50
C ARG A 257 10.89 -8.31 28.00
N ASP A 258 10.02 -8.72 27.09
CA ASP A 258 8.69 -9.22 27.43
C ASP A 258 8.68 -10.74 27.64
N VAL A 259 9.29 -11.49 26.72
CA VAL A 259 9.28 -12.96 26.77
C VAL A 259 10.08 -13.46 27.97
N LYS A 260 11.23 -12.87 28.27
CA LYS A 260 12.00 -13.24 29.48
C LYS A 260 11.23 -13.04 30.79
N GLN A 261 10.34 -12.05 30.85
CA GLN A 261 9.55 -11.76 32.06
C GLN A 261 8.32 -12.66 32.17
N ARG A 262 7.60 -12.90 31.07
CA ARG A 262 6.29 -13.60 31.08
C ARG A 262 6.38 -15.08 30.71
N TYR A 263 7.40 -15.49 29.97
CA TYR A 263 7.59 -16.83 29.41
C TYR A 263 9.00 -17.35 29.68
N SER A 264 9.44 -17.23 30.94
CA SER A 264 10.80 -17.56 31.37
C SER A 264 11.22 -19.01 31.10
N HIS A 265 10.26 -19.93 30.99
CA HIS A 265 10.46 -21.36 30.71
C HIS A 265 10.83 -21.66 29.24
N VAL A 266 10.51 -20.76 28.30
CA VAL A 266 10.81 -20.94 26.85
C VAL A 266 11.84 -19.94 26.31
N LYS A 267 12.35 -19.04 27.15
CA LYS A 267 13.23 -17.94 26.76
C LYS A 267 14.50 -18.37 26.00
N ASP A 268 15.00 -19.58 26.27
CA ASP A 268 16.25 -20.09 25.70
C ASP A 268 16.02 -20.82 24.36
N TYR A 269 14.75 -21.08 24.01
CA TYR A 269 14.36 -21.72 22.76
C TYR A 269 14.05 -20.71 21.65
N ILE A 270 13.56 -19.51 22.04
CA ILE A 270 13.18 -18.48 21.09
C ILE A 270 14.40 -17.78 20.50
N HIS A 271 14.46 -17.72 19.18
CA HIS A 271 15.57 -17.09 18.47
C HIS A 271 15.12 -16.54 17.12
N VAL A 272 15.86 -15.54 16.65
CA VAL A 272 15.58 -14.83 15.40
C VAL A 272 16.70 -15.09 14.41
N THR A 273 16.35 -15.41 13.17
CA THR A 273 17.32 -15.51 12.06
C THR A 273 16.92 -14.55 10.94
N LEU A 274 17.83 -13.65 10.58
CA LEU A 274 17.69 -12.78 9.42
C LEU A 274 18.53 -13.35 8.27
N ILE A 275 17.84 -13.68 7.17
CA ILE A 275 18.44 -14.24 5.96
C ILE A 275 18.51 -13.16 4.88
N GLU A 276 19.70 -12.93 4.34
CA GLU A 276 19.95 -12.00 3.24
C GLU A 276 20.92 -12.62 2.23
N ALA A 277 20.74 -12.36 0.93
CA ALA A 277 21.59 -12.95 -0.09
C ALA A 277 23.03 -12.39 -0.04
N ASN A 278 23.15 -11.10 0.28
CA ASN A 278 24.43 -10.39 0.36
C ASN A 278 24.57 -9.72 1.74
N GLU A 279 24.79 -8.41 1.75
CA GLU A 279 24.90 -7.60 2.96
C GLU A 279 23.57 -6.91 3.29
N ILE A 280 23.25 -6.83 4.58
CA ILE A 280 22.10 -6.05 5.05
C ILE A 280 22.30 -4.56 4.74
N LEU A 281 21.19 -3.86 4.55
CA LEU A 281 21.15 -2.41 4.30
C LEU A 281 22.10 -1.99 3.17
N SER A 282 22.14 -2.75 2.08
CA SER A 282 23.08 -2.55 0.96
C SER A 282 23.04 -1.15 0.32
N SER A 283 21.96 -0.38 0.52
CA SER A 283 21.84 1.02 0.11
C SER A 283 22.54 2.03 1.03
N PHE A 284 23.10 1.60 2.17
CA PHE A 284 23.77 2.45 3.15
C PHE A 284 25.29 2.30 3.09
N ASP A 285 26.01 3.31 3.60
CA ASP A 285 27.47 3.28 3.71
C ASP A 285 27.97 2.08 4.54
N VAL A 286 29.14 1.56 4.17
CA VAL A 286 29.80 0.40 4.78
C VAL A 286 29.87 0.51 6.31
N ARG A 287 30.16 1.71 6.87
CA ARG A 287 30.25 1.90 8.32
C ARG A 287 28.91 1.69 9.02
N LEU A 288 27.83 2.19 8.42
CA LEU A 288 26.47 2.02 8.96
C LEU A 288 26.02 0.57 8.87
N ARG A 289 26.36 -0.12 7.76
CA ARG A 289 26.09 -1.56 7.60
C ARG A 289 26.81 -2.37 8.67
N GLN A 290 28.10 -2.13 8.88
CA GLN A 290 28.86 -2.83 9.93
C GLN A 290 28.33 -2.55 11.34
N TYR A 291 27.94 -1.31 11.62
CA TYR A 291 27.32 -0.94 12.88
C TYR A 291 26.01 -1.71 13.11
N ALA A 292 25.11 -1.72 12.12
CA ALA A 292 23.84 -2.44 12.19
C ALA A 292 24.05 -3.95 12.37
N THR A 293 24.96 -4.56 11.62
CA THR A 293 25.35 -5.97 11.76
C THR A 293 25.80 -6.29 13.18
N ASN A 294 26.72 -5.49 13.72
CA ASN A 294 27.24 -5.69 15.08
C ASN A 294 26.12 -5.54 16.12
N GLN A 295 25.20 -4.61 15.93
CA GLN A 295 24.11 -4.37 16.86
C GLN A 295 23.09 -5.52 16.85
N LEU A 296 22.70 -6.02 15.68
CA LEU A 296 21.80 -7.16 15.55
C LEU A 296 22.38 -8.43 16.19
N ILE A 297 23.66 -8.70 15.95
CA ILE A 297 24.36 -9.84 16.56
C ILE A 297 24.39 -9.70 18.08
N LYS A 298 24.68 -8.50 18.61
CA LYS A 298 24.64 -8.23 20.05
C LYS A 298 23.25 -8.41 20.66
N SER A 299 22.20 -8.11 19.91
CA SER A 299 20.81 -8.34 20.34
C SER A 299 20.41 -9.82 20.27
N GLY A 300 21.22 -10.70 19.68
CA GLY A 300 20.96 -12.14 19.59
C GLY A 300 20.28 -12.57 18.28
N VAL A 301 20.26 -11.70 17.27
CA VAL A 301 19.79 -12.06 15.92
C VAL A 301 20.89 -12.82 15.18
N ARG A 302 20.59 -14.04 14.73
CA ARG A 302 21.48 -14.81 13.85
C ARG A 302 21.38 -14.25 12.43
N LEU A 303 22.50 -13.79 11.88
CA LEU A 303 22.56 -13.39 10.46
C LEU A 303 23.02 -14.60 9.63
N VAL A 304 22.26 -14.92 8.59
CA VAL A 304 22.59 -15.99 7.64
C VAL A 304 22.66 -15.39 6.26
N GLN A 305 23.80 -15.57 5.60
CA GLN A 305 23.93 -15.21 4.20
C GLN A 305 23.49 -16.40 3.33
N GLY A 306 22.48 -16.20 2.50
CA GLY A 306 21.96 -17.28 1.64
C GLY A 306 20.74 -16.87 0.82
N ILE A 307 20.48 -17.64 -0.24
CA ILE A 307 19.33 -17.42 -1.13
C ILE A 307 18.29 -18.52 -0.87
N VAL A 308 17.06 -18.13 -0.55
CA VAL A 308 15.96 -19.08 -0.37
C VAL A 308 15.57 -19.70 -1.73
N LYS A 309 15.48 -21.02 -1.79
CA LYS A 309 15.13 -21.80 -3.00
C LYS A 309 13.74 -22.40 -2.96
N ASP A 310 13.27 -22.79 -1.77
CA ASP A 310 11.98 -23.45 -1.58
C ASP A 310 11.51 -23.18 -0.14
N VAL A 311 10.19 -23.02 0.03
CA VAL A 311 9.58 -22.89 1.35
C VAL A 311 8.57 -24.02 1.52
N GLN A 312 8.72 -24.77 2.61
CA GLN A 312 7.83 -25.86 3.01
C GLN A 312 7.08 -25.45 4.29
N PRO A 313 6.05 -26.19 4.74
CA PRO A 313 5.22 -25.77 5.86
C PRO A 313 5.97 -25.48 7.17
N ASN A 314 7.09 -26.17 7.39
CA ASN A 314 7.81 -26.17 8.67
C ASN A 314 9.30 -25.79 8.54
N LYS A 315 9.79 -25.53 7.32
CA LYS A 315 11.19 -25.24 7.03
C LYS A 315 11.34 -24.52 5.69
N LEU A 316 12.42 -23.77 5.52
CA LEU A 316 12.86 -23.26 4.23
C LEU A 316 14.19 -23.91 3.83
N ILE A 317 14.47 -23.91 2.54
CA ILE A 317 15.68 -24.49 1.95
C ILE A 317 16.50 -23.38 1.29
N LEU A 318 17.76 -23.27 1.66
CA LEU A 318 18.72 -22.34 1.07
C LEU A 318 19.40 -22.96 -0.17
N ASP A 319 20.08 -22.11 -0.94
CA ASP A 319 20.79 -22.48 -2.17
C ASP A 319 21.98 -23.41 -1.95
N ASN A 320 22.57 -23.38 -0.75
CA ASN A 320 23.58 -24.33 -0.30
C ASN A 320 23.00 -25.68 0.19
N GLY A 321 21.67 -25.85 0.18
CA GLY A 321 20.98 -27.03 0.68
C GLY A 321 20.72 -27.05 2.20
N GLU A 322 21.12 -26.00 2.94
CA GLU A 322 20.80 -25.87 4.37
C GLU A 322 19.28 -25.75 4.56
N GLU A 323 18.75 -26.59 5.44
CA GLU A 323 17.35 -26.53 5.86
C GLU A 323 17.24 -25.71 7.14
N VAL A 324 16.40 -24.69 7.12
CA VAL A 324 16.15 -23.80 8.25
C VAL A 324 14.71 -24.02 8.72
N PRO A 325 14.48 -24.76 9.82
CA PRO A 325 13.15 -24.90 10.40
C PRO A 325 12.58 -23.53 10.80
N PHE A 326 11.26 -23.38 10.86
CA PHE A 326 10.67 -22.16 11.40
C PHE A 326 9.27 -22.42 11.98
N GLY A 327 8.88 -21.56 12.92
CA GLY A 327 7.51 -21.44 13.39
C GLY A 327 6.84 -20.19 12.83
N LEU A 328 7.61 -19.15 12.57
CA LEU A 328 7.17 -17.89 11.96
C LEU A 328 8.16 -17.52 10.85
N LEU A 329 7.67 -17.35 9.62
CA LEU A 329 8.45 -16.89 8.48
C LEU A 329 7.89 -15.55 8.00
N VAL A 330 8.70 -14.50 8.06
CA VAL A 330 8.35 -13.16 7.56
C VAL A 330 9.14 -12.85 6.30
N TRP A 331 8.42 -12.55 5.22
CA TRP A 331 9.00 -12.20 3.92
C TRP A 331 8.99 -10.69 3.72
N SER A 332 10.16 -10.08 3.78
CA SER A 332 10.33 -8.62 3.72
C SER A 332 11.17 -8.14 2.53
N THR A 333 11.53 -9.05 1.63
CA THR A 333 12.32 -8.77 0.43
C THR A 333 11.48 -8.74 -0.84
N GLY A 334 12.02 -8.09 -1.86
CA GLY A 334 11.46 -8.05 -3.20
C GLY A 334 10.26 -7.11 -3.32
N VAL A 335 10.45 -6.00 -4.03
CA VAL A 335 9.36 -5.10 -4.40
C VAL A 335 9.32 -5.02 -5.92
N GLY A 336 8.18 -5.33 -6.50
CA GLY A 336 8.02 -5.40 -7.95
C GLY A 336 6.73 -4.76 -8.44
N ALA A 337 6.69 -4.43 -9.73
CA ALA A 337 5.46 -4.03 -10.38
C ALA A 337 4.40 -5.13 -10.24
N SER A 338 3.19 -4.74 -9.82
CA SER A 338 2.08 -5.66 -9.63
C SER A 338 1.66 -6.30 -10.94
N SER A 339 1.00 -7.46 -10.84
CA SER A 339 0.36 -8.12 -11.99
C SER A 339 -0.56 -7.16 -12.76
N PHE A 340 -1.35 -6.36 -12.03
CA PHE A 340 -2.18 -5.29 -12.57
C PHE A 340 -1.35 -4.25 -13.34
N VAL A 341 -0.29 -3.69 -12.74
CA VAL A 341 0.55 -2.69 -13.43
C VAL A 341 1.16 -3.25 -14.71
N LYS A 342 1.57 -4.51 -14.70
CA LYS A 342 2.13 -5.19 -15.88
C LYS A 342 1.10 -5.39 -16.99
N SER A 343 -0.17 -5.64 -16.65
CA SER A 343 -1.24 -5.87 -17.65
C SER A 343 -1.73 -4.59 -18.34
N LEU A 344 -1.47 -3.41 -17.78
CA LEU A 344 -1.92 -2.13 -18.36
C LEU A 344 -1.27 -1.86 -19.73
N PRO A 345 -2.00 -1.23 -20.68
CA PRO A 345 -1.54 -0.99 -22.06
C PRO A 345 -0.56 0.20 -22.18
N PHE A 346 0.18 0.50 -21.13
CA PHE A 346 1.12 1.63 -21.09
C PHE A 346 2.57 1.17 -21.25
N PRO A 347 3.45 2.01 -21.83
CA PRO A 347 4.88 1.79 -21.84
C PRO A 347 5.40 1.46 -20.45
N LYS A 348 6.36 0.54 -20.34
CA LYS A 348 6.97 0.17 -19.07
C LYS A 348 8.35 0.79 -18.94
N SER A 349 8.67 1.28 -17.75
CA SER A 349 10.05 1.61 -17.39
C SER A 349 10.82 0.34 -17.01
N PRO A 350 12.16 0.41 -16.92
CA PRO A 350 12.97 -0.69 -16.41
C PRO A 350 12.42 -1.21 -15.07
N GLY A 351 12.27 -2.53 -14.95
CA GLY A 351 11.63 -3.18 -13.80
C GLY A 351 10.10 -3.34 -13.90
N GLY A 352 9.49 -2.96 -15.03
CA GLY A 352 8.10 -3.28 -15.36
C GLY A 352 7.04 -2.34 -14.75
N ARG A 353 7.46 -1.19 -14.22
CA ARG A 353 6.56 -0.15 -13.69
C ARG A 353 5.95 0.67 -14.83
N ILE A 354 4.92 1.47 -14.57
CA ILE A 354 4.35 2.39 -15.57
C ILE A 354 5.42 3.42 -15.94
N GLY A 355 5.71 3.53 -17.24
CA GLY A 355 6.64 4.50 -17.80
C GLY A 355 6.06 5.91 -17.79
N VAL A 356 6.77 6.85 -17.17
CA VAL A 356 6.36 8.25 -17.10
C VAL A 356 7.42 9.21 -17.65
N ASP A 357 6.95 10.37 -18.09
CA ASP A 357 7.80 11.52 -18.44
C ASP A 357 8.25 12.32 -17.21
N GLU A 358 9.00 13.39 -17.43
CA GLU A 358 9.48 14.30 -16.38
C GLU A 358 8.37 15.05 -15.61
N TRP A 359 7.13 15.03 -16.11
CA TRP A 359 5.93 15.60 -15.50
C TRP A 359 5.04 14.54 -14.84
N LEU A 360 5.53 13.30 -14.73
CA LEU A 360 4.82 12.13 -14.17
C LEU A 360 3.61 11.69 -15.01
N ARG A 361 3.53 12.12 -16.28
CA ARG A 361 2.49 11.72 -17.22
C ARG A 361 2.90 10.44 -17.94
N VAL A 362 1.91 9.64 -18.31
CA VAL A 362 2.12 8.51 -19.21
C VAL A 362 2.15 9.06 -20.66
N PRO A 363 3.27 8.95 -21.41
CA PRO A 363 3.38 9.63 -22.70
C PRO A 363 2.34 9.20 -23.74
N SER A 364 1.88 7.95 -23.67
CA SER A 364 0.84 7.41 -24.55
C SER A 364 -0.58 7.86 -24.18
N ALA A 365 -0.79 8.52 -23.04
CA ALA A 365 -2.10 8.96 -22.57
C ALA A 365 -2.00 10.25 -21.75
N ARG A 366 -2.29 11.40 -22.37
CA ARG A 366 -2.04 12.75 -21.81
C ARG A 366 -2.76 13.05 -20.49
N ASP A 367 -3.88 12.39 -20.26
CA ASP A 367 -4.73 12.59 -19.08
C ASP A 367 -4.42 11.59 -17.96
N VAL A 368 -3.43 10.71 -18.18
CA VAL A 368 -3.04 9.64 -17.26
C VAL A 368 -1.68 9.96 -16.64
N PHE A 369 -1.61 9.79 -15.32
CA PHE A 369 -0.42 10.02 -14.51
C PHE A 369 -0.13 8.77 -13.69
N ALA A 370 1.13 8.55 -13.35
CA ALA A 370 1.53 7.50 -12.41
C ALA A 370 2.56 8.02 -11.42
N ILE A 371 2.35 7.70 -10.14
CA ILE A 371 3.17 8.16 -9.03
C ILE A 371 3.34 7.01 -8.02
N GLY A 372 4.40 7.05 -7.21
CA GLY A 372 4.65 5.97 -6.26
C GLY A 372 5.43 4.81 -6.86
N ASP A 373 5.47 3.70 -6.13
CA ASP A 373 6.18 2.47 -6.51
C ASP A 373 5.65 1.82 -7.82
N CYS A 374 4.47 2.21 -8.30
CA CYS A 374 3.93 1.74 -9.59
C CYS A 374 4.51 2.47 -10.80
N SER A 375 5.34 3.50 -10.61
CA SER A 375 5.86 4.37 -11.68
C SER A 375 7.39 4.35 -11.77
N GLY A 376 7.91 4.62 -12.95
CA GLY A 376 9.34 4.85 -13.19
C GLY A 376 9.55 5.64 -14.46
N PHE A 377 10.60 6.46 -14.49
CA PHE A 377 10.93 7.24 -15.67
C PHE A 377 11.31 6.34 -16.85
N LEU A 378 10.90 6.72 -18.05
CA LEU A 378 11.36 6.04 -19.27
C LEU A 378 12.84 6.33 -19.51
N GLU A 379 13.56 5.37 -20.10
CA GLU A 379 15.00 5.52 -20.40
C GLU A 379 15.28 6.75 -21.26
N GLU A 380 14.38 7.06 -22.19
CA GLU A 380 14.44 8.24 -23.07
C GLU A 380 14.48 9.58 -22.31
N THR A 381 14.05 9.61 -21.05
CA THR A 381 14.10 10.82 -20.22
C THR A 381 15.49 11.13 -19.69
N GLY A 382 16.44 10.17 -19.76
CA GLY A 382 17.78 10.31 -19.21
C GLY A 382 17.84 10.45 -17.68
N LYS A 383 16.73 10.17 -16.97
CA LYS A 383 16.68 10.22 -15.50
C LYS A 383 16.97 8.86 -14.89
N ASP A 384 17.68 8.88 -13.77
CA ASP A 384 17.95 7.68 -12.98
C ASP A 384 16.67 7.05 -12.43
N ILE A 385 16.72 5.73 -12.26
CA ILE A 385 15.66 4.97 -11.59
C ILE A 385 15.66 5.37 -10.11
N LEU A 386 14.57 6.00 -9.66
CA LEU A 386 14.40 6.36 -8.27
C LEU A 386 14.03 5.13 -7.41
N PRO A 387 14.53 5.04 -6.17
CA PRO A 387 14.21 3.93 -5.27
C PRO A 387 12.74 3.96 -4.83
N ALA A 388 12.19 2.79 -4.50
CA ALA A 388 10.82 2.62 -3.99
C ALA A 388 10.73 3.04 -2.50
N LEU A 389 10.80 4.35 -2.24
CA LEU A 389 10.82 4.91 -0.88
C LEU A 389 9.74 5.97 -0.69
N ALA A 390 9.11 6.00 0.48
CA ALA A 390 8.10 7.00 0.86
C ALA A 390 8.58 8.46 0.64
N GLN A 391 9.88 8.72 0.90
CA GLN A 391 10.49 10.03 0.72
C GLN A 391 10.44 10.54 -0.74
N VAL A 392 10.50 9.63 -1.72
CA VAL A 392 10.40 10.01 -3.15
C VAL A 392 9.01 10.57 -3.49
N PHE A 393 8.00 10.22 -2.70
CA PHE A 393 6.59 10.59 -2.91
C PHE A 393 6.13 11.79 -2.06
N SER A 394 7.02 12.31 -1.21
CA SER A 394 6.72 13.36 -0.23
C SER A 394 6.73 14.77 -0.83
#